data_AF-T1CHE4-F1
#
_entry.id   AF-T1CHE4-F1
#
_cell.length_a   1.000
_cell.length_b   1.000
_cell.length_c   1.000
_cell.angle_alpha   90.00
_cell.angle_beta   90.00
_cell.angle_gamma   90.00
#
_symmetry.space_group_name_H-M   'P 1'
#
loop_
_entity.id
_entity.type
_entity.pdbx_description
1 polymer ?
#
loop_
_entity_poly.entity_id
_entity_poly.type
_entity_poly.pdbx_seq_one_letter_code
_entity_poly.pdbx_strand_id
1 'polypeptide(L)'
;EDQTTISRGYSGKTMRVIKNDYTAYWEEHLEELQKFPNQALRSINDGNFHLGGNESTEGVNPENECYPAGQGTGAIHELIPAGELVLKIVDEAEKVIAASKDLIS
;
A
#
# COMPACT_ATOMS: atom_id res chain seq x y z
N GLU A 1 -4.91 -13.50 -4.87
CA GLU A 1 -3.44 -13.36 -4.76
C GLU A 1 -3.11 -12.13 -3.92
N ASP A 2 -1.91 -12.06 -3.33
CA ASP A 2 -1.43 -10.87 -2.63
C ASP A 2 -1.25 -9.74 -3.67
N GLN A 3 -2.10 -8.71 -3.60
CA GLN A 3 -2.05 -7.53 -4.49
C GLN A 3 -0.95 -6.54 -4.09
N THR A 4 -0.18 -6.86 -3.05
CA THR A 4 0.98 -6.08 -2.61
C THR A 4 2.28 -6.86 -2.80
N THR A 5 3.39 -6.14 -2.94
CA THR A 5 4.75 -6.71 -2.95
C THR A 5 5.67 -5.91 -2.03
N ILE A 6 6.78 -6.51 -1.62
CA ILE A 6 7.86 -5.82 -0.94
C ILE A 6 8.86 -5.38 -1.99
N SER A 7 8.94 -4.08 -2.25
CA SER A 7 9.86 -3.51 -3.23
C SER A 7 10.80 -2.49 -2.60
N ARG A 8 11.99 -2.37 -3.19
CA ARG A 8 12.90 -1.24 -2.98
C ARG A 8 12.92 -0.27 -4.16
N GLY A 9 12.18 -0.56 -5.23
CA GLY A 9 12.21 0.16 -6.50
C GLY A 9 11.86 1.64 -6.40
N TYR A 10 11.01 2.05 -5.46
CA TYR A 10 10.63 3.46 -5.35
C TYR A 10 11.66 4.33 -4.63
N SER A 11 12.24 3.86 -3.52
CA SER A 11 13.08 4.72 -2.66
C SER A 11 14.47 4.17 -2.37
N GLY A 12 14.74 2.91 -2.73
CA GLY A 12 15.90 2.14 -2.28
C GLY A 12 15.74 1.58 -0.86
N LYS A 13 14.65 1.90 -0.16
CA LYS A 13 14.28 1.32 1.15
C LYS A 13 13.20 0.26 0.97
N THR A 14 13.17 -0.72 1.87
CA THR A 14 12.14 -1.76 1.89
C THR A 14 10.77 -1.14 2.15
N MET A 15 9.85 -1.32 1.21
CA MET A 15 8.48 -0.81 1.30
C MET A 15 7.50 -1.88 0.84
N ARG A 16 6.34 -1.97 1.50
CA ARG A 16 5.21 -2.73 0.96
C ARG A 16 4.31 -1.78 0.17
N VAL A 17 4.06 -2.15 -1.07
CA VAL A 17 3.37 -1.33 -2.08
C VAL A 17 2.42 -2.21 -2.89
N ILE A 18 1.44 -1.61 -3.56
CA ILE A 18 0.64 -2.29 -4.58
C ILE A 18 1.56 -2.85 -5.67
N LYS A 19 1.28 -4.07 -6.13
CA LYS A 19 1.94 -4.67 -7.29
C LYS A 19 1.50 -3.95 -8.56
N ASN A 20 2.48 -3.55 -9.36
CA ASN A 20 2.28 -2.89 -10.64
C ASN A 20 3.53 -3.08 -11.54
N ASP A 21 3.53 -2.51 -12.74
CA ASP A 21 4.58 -2.70 -13.73
C ASP A 21 5.94 -2.18 -13.24
N TYR A 22 5.95 -1.06 -12.51
CA TYR A 22 7.16 -0.50 -11.93
C TYR A 22 7.78 -1.44 -10.89
N THR A 23 6.96 -2.05 -10.02
CA THR A 23 7.47 -3.03 -9.06
C THR A 23 8.00 -4.29 -9.73
N ALA A 24 7.34 -4.77 -10.80
CA ALA A 24 7.79 -5.92 -11.58
C ALA A 24 9.14 -5.68 -12.25
N TYR A 25 9.32 -4.50 -12.87
CA TYR A 25 10.61 -4.08 -13.43
C TYR A 25 11.74 -4.20 -12.40
N TRP A 26 11.53 -3.67 -11.19
CA TRP A 26 12.55 -3.68 -10.15
C TRP A 26 12.79 -5.03 -9.49
N GLU A 27 11.85 -5.96 -9.60
CA GLU A 27 12.08 -7.36 -9.21
C GLU A 27 13.05 -8.06 -10.18
N GLU A 28 13.02 -7.69 -11.46
CA GLU A 28 13.87 -8.26 -12.51
C GLU A 28 15.23 -7.54 -12.69
N HIS A 29 15.33 -6.26 -12.30
CA HIS A 29 16.50 -5.39 -12.56
C HIS A 29 17.18 -4.89 -11.27
N LEU A 30 17.41 -5.80 -10.31
CA LEU A 30 17.96 -5.45 -9.00
C LEU A 30 19.39 -4.87 -9.06
N GLU A 31 20.15 -5.19 -10.10
CA GLU A 31 21.50 -4.69 -10.35
C GLU A 31 21.54 -3.19 -10.68
N GLU A 32 20.45 -2.62 -11.19
CA GLU A 32 20.32 -1.18 -11.44
C GLU A 32 19.90 -0.39 -10.19
N LEU A 33 19.49 -1.10 -9.13
CA LEU A 33 18.86 -0.50 -7.97
C LEU A 33 19.85 0.37 -7.21
N GLN A 34 19.50 1.65 -7.06
CA GLN A 34 20.31 2.60 -6.32
C GLN A 34 19.94 2.57 -4.83
N LYS A 35 20.85 3.07 -3.99
CA LYS A 35 20.56 3.29 -2.57
C LYS A 35 19.75 4.57 -2.40
N PHE A 36 19.02 4.66 -1.30
CA PHE A 36 18.46 5.94 -0.85
C PHE A 36 19.59 6.97 -0.64
N PRO A 37 19.42 8.23 -1.06
CA PRO A 37 18.23 8.84 -1.66
C PRO A 37 18.14 8.76 -3.18
N ASN A 38 19.18 8.31 -3.88
CA ASN A 38 19.26 8.40 -5.34
C ASN A 38 18.14 7.61 -6.05
N GLN A 39 17.74 6.46 -5.51
CA GLN A 39 16.60 5.69 -6.04
C GLN A 39 15.26 6.42 -5.91
N ALA A 40 15.08 7.18 -4.83
CA ALA A 40 13.89 8.03 -4.67
C ALA A 40 13.87 9.14 -5.72
N LEU A 41 15.01 9.79 -5.95
CA LEU A 41 15.15 10.81 -6.98
C LEU A 41 14.92 10.25 -8.40
N ARG A 42 15.42 9.04 -8.69
CA ARG A 42 15.13 8.32 -9.94
C ARG A 42 13.62 8.14 -10.11
N SER A 43 12.94 7.53 -9.14
CA SER A 43 11.50 7.26 -9.24
C SER A 43 10.64 8.53 -9.33
N ILE A 44 11.07 9.63 -8.69
CA ILE A 44 10.43 10.96 -8.84
C ILE A 44 10.62 11.47 -10.27
N ASN A 45 11.83 11.41 -10.81
CA ASN A 45 12.11 11.84 -12.19
C ASN A 45 11.39 10.96 -13.23
N ASP A 46 11.21 9.67 -12.93
CA ASP A 46 10.44 8.74 -13.75
C ASP A 46 8.92 9.01 -13.69
N GLY A 47 8.46 9.91 -12.80
CA GLY A 47 7.04 10.24 -12.63
C GLY A 47 6.23 9.17 -11.91
N ASN A 48 6.89 8.31 -11.13
CA ASN A 48 6.29 7.14 -10.50
C ASN A 48 6.28 7.23 -8.96
N PHE A 49 6.68 8.38 -8.41
CA PHE A 49 6.79 8.55 -6.98
C PHE A 49 6.31 9.92 -6.51
N HIS A 50 4.99 10.08 -6.40
CA HIS A 50 4.32 11.32 -6.01
C HIS A 50 3.96 11.39 -4.52
N LEU A 51 4.70 10.69 -3.64
CA LEU A 51 4.42 10.70 -2.20
C LEU A 51 4.48 12.14 -1.63
N GLY A 52 3.32 12.64 -1.18
CA GLY A 52 3.13 14.01 -0.69
C GLY A 52 2.16 14.83 -1.54
N GLY A 53 1.78 14.33 -2.72
CA GLY A 53 0.71 14.90 -3.54
C GLY A 53 -0.69 14.73 -2.91
N ASN A 54 -1.63 15.56 -3.37
CA ASN A 54 -3.05 15.46 -3.04
C ASN A 54 -3.87 15.08 -4.29
N GLU A 55 -5.20 15.14 -4.21
CA GLU A 55 -6.13 14.84 -5.29
C GLU A 55 -5.95 15.69 -6.56
N SER A 56 -5.25 16.82 -6.46
CA SER A 56 -4.93 17.70 -7.58
C SER A 56 -3.58 17.39 -8.23
N THR A 57 -2.90 16.32 -7.82
CA THR A 57 -1.60 15.94 -8.36
C THR A 57 -1.76 15.39 -9.78
N GLU A 58 -1.21 16.12 -10.75
CA GLU A 58 -1.23 15.72 -12.16
C GLU A 58 -0.16 14.64 -12.45
N GLY A 59 -0.35 13.90 -13.54
CA GLY A 59 0.67 12.97 -14.05
C GLY A 59 0.79 11.64 -13.29
N VAL A 60 -0.07 11.39 -12.30
CA VAL A 60 -0.14 10.09 -11.60
C VAL A 60 -0.57 8.99 -12.56
N ASN A 61 0.30 8.00 -12.78
CA ASN A 61 0.01 6.81 -13.58
C ASN A 61 -0.21 5.60 -12.66
N PRO A 62 -1.45 5.11 -12.49
CA PRO A 62 -1.72 3.99 -11.57
C PRO A 62 -0.93 2.70 -11.86
N GLU A 63 -0.55 2.46 -13.11
CA GLU A 63 0.23 1.27 -13.52
C GLU A 63 1.69 1.31 -13.04
N ASN A 64 2.19 2.47 -12.60
CA ASN A 64 3.57 2.63 -12.15
C ASN A 64 3.73 3.39 -10.84
N GLU A 65 2.66 4.01 -10.31
CA GLU A 65 2.73 4.86 -9.13
C GLU A 65 3.06 4.08 -7.85
N CYS A 66 3.81 4.73 -6.97
CA CYS A 66 4.04 4.24 -5.63
C CYS A 66 2.78 4.37 -4.76
N TYR A 67 2.06 3.27 -4.57
CA TYR A 67 0.99 3.17 -3.57
C TYR A 67 1.41 2.30 -2.38
N PRO A 68 1.88 2.89 -1.25
CA PRO A 68 2.12 2.14 -0.02
C PRO A 68 0.82 1.49 0.46
N ALA A 69 0.82 0.18 0.61
CA ALA A 69 -0.37 -0.58 0.98
C ALA A 69 0.01 -1.77 1.86
N GLY A 70 -0.86 -2.09 2.82
CA GLY A 70 -0.74 -3.31 3.61
C GLY A 70 -1.43 -4.48 2.92
N GLN A 71 -1.11 -5.71 3.32
CA GLN A 71 -1.80 -6.90 2.82
C GLN A 71 -3.31 -6.91 3.12
N GLY A 72 -3.74 -6.15 4.14
CA GLY A 72 -5.15 -5.99 4.48
C GLY A 72 -5.96 -5.16 3.48
N THR A 73 -5.32 -4.45 2.55
CA THR A 73 -6.02 -3.61 1.57
C THR A 73 -6.96 -4.41 0.67
N GLY A 74 -6.68 -5.71 0.44
CA GLY A 74 -7.57 -6.59 -0.33
C GLY A 74 -8.94 -6.85 0.31
N ALA A 75 -9.12 -6.54 1.60
CA ALA A 75 -10.41 -6.64 2.30
C ALA A 75 -11.21 -5.33 2.29
N ILE A 76 -10.67 -4.25 1.71
CA ILE A 76 -11.33 -2.95 1.65
C ILE A 76 -12.15 -2.87 0.37
N HIS A 77 -13.46 -2.71 0.51
CA HIS A 77 -14.41 -2.69 -0.63
C HIS A 77 -15.33 -1.47 -0.65
N GLU A 78 -15.31 -0.64 0.40
CA GLU A 78 -16.14 0.55 0.52
C GLU A 78 -15.37 1.72 1.15
N LEU A 79 -15.77 2.94 0.77
CA LEU A 79 -15.33 4.16 1.42
C LEU A 79 -16.34 4.53 2.51
N ILE A 80 -15.91 4.53 3.76
CA ILE A 80 -16.75 4.79 4.92
C ILE A 80 -16.23 6.05 5.63
N PRO A 81 -17.10 6.96 6.09
CA PRO A 81 -16.68 8.06 6.95
C PRO A 81 -15.89 7.54 8.16
N ALA A 82 -14.79 8.20 8.51
CA ALA A 82 -13.86 7.70 9.53
C ALA A 82 -14.54 7.42 10.89
N GLY A 83 -15.48 8.28 11.31
CA GLY A 83 -16.24 8.08 12.54
C GLY A 83 -17.12 6.82 12.50
N GLU A 84 -17.79 6.57 11.39
CA GLU A 84 -18.60 5.36 11.19
C GLU A 84 -17.74 4.11 11.11
N LEU A 85 -16.58 4.18 10.45
CA LEU A 85 -15.63 3.07 10.36
C LEU A 85 -15.16 2.63 11.75
N VAL A 86 -14.77 3.56 12.61
CA VAL A 86 -14.32 3.22 13.98
C VAL A 86 -15.45 2.56 14.78
N LEU A 87 -16.68 3.08 14.68
CA LEU A 87 -17.83 2.49 15.37
C LEU A 87 -18.12 1.07 14.88
N LYS A 88 -18.10 0.83 13.56
CA LYS A 88 -18.26 -0.51 12.96
C LYS A 88 -17.20 -1.48 13.47
N ILE A 89 -15.93 -1.07 13.51
CA ILE A 89 -14.82 -1.92 13.99
C ILE A 89 -15.05 -2.36 15.45
N VAL A 90 -15.46 -1.43 16.32
CA VAL A 90 -15.69 -1.75 17.74
C VAL A 90 -16.89 -2.67 17.92
N ASP A 91 -18.02 -2.38 17.25
CA ASP A 91 -19.22 -3.22 17.31
C ASP A 91 -18.97 -4.65 16.79
N GLU A 92 -18.21 -4.81 15.71
CA GLU A 92 -17.81 -6.12 15.21
C GLU A 92 -16.90 -6.86 16.20
N ALA A 93 -15.92 -6.17 16.79
CA ALA A 93 -15.02 -6.75 17.78
C ALA A 93 -15.78 -7.25 19.02
N GLU A 94 -16.74 -6.48 19.55
CA GLU A 94 -17.57 -6.89 20.69
C GLU A 94 -18.35 -8.17 20.39
N LYS A 95 -18.97 -8.26 19.20
CA LYS A 95 -19.72 -9.45 18.76
C LYS A 95 -18.82 -10.67 18.63
N VAL A 96 -17.65 -10.55 18.02
CA VAL A 96 -16.69 -11.64 17.84
C VAL A 96 -16.18 -12.16 19.20
N ILE A 97 -15.89 -11.26 20.13
CA ILE A 97 -15.42 -11.62 21.48
C ILE A 97 -16.53 -12.34 22.26
N ALA A 98 -17.76 -11.83 22.22
CA ALA A 98 -18.91 -12.47 22.87
C ALA A 98 -19.15 -13.89 22.32
N ALA A 99 -19.19 -14.04 20.99
CA ALA A 99 -19.38 -15.34 20.35
C ALA A 99 -18.26 -16.33 20.68
N SER A 100 -17.01 -15.86 20.76
CA SER A 100 -15.86 -16.70 21.12
C SER A 100 -15.96 -17.19 22.57
N LYS A 101 -16.47 -16.36 23.48
CA LYS A 101 -16.68 -16.73 24.88
C LYS A 101 -17.71 -17.85 25.02
N ASP A 102 -18.81 -17.76 24.27
CA ASP A 102 -19.88 -18.76 24.27
C ASP A 102 -19.42 -20.11 23.68
N LEU A 103 -18.44 -20.11 22.76
CA LEU A 103 -17.87 -21.35 22.22
C LEU A 103 -16.92 -22.08 23.18
N ILE A 104 -16.35 -21.37 24.15
CA ILE A 104 -15.30 -21.89 25.05
C ILE A 104 -15.87 -22.16 26.46
N SER A 105 -17.10 -21.73 26.74
CA SER A 105 -17.86 -22.03 27.97
C SER A 105 -18.71 -23.29 27.83
#